data_AF-A0A660TTP1-F1
#
_entry.id   AF-A0A660TTP1-F1
#
_cell.length_a   1.000
_cell.length_b   1.000
_cell.length_c   1.000
_cell.angle_alpha   90.00
_cell.angle_beta   90.00
_cell.angle_gamma   90.00
#
_symmetry.space_group_name_H-M   'P 1'
#
loop_
_entity.id
_entity.type
_entity.pdbx_description
1 polymer ?
#
loop_
_entity_poly.entity_id
_entity_poly.type
_entity_poly.pdbx_seq_one_letter_code
_entity_poly.pdbx_strand_id
1 'polypeptide(L)'
;MNLQSILFFIIFLFSAINAYSQSWQHISTGIGENTIYHILVNEFNPQKLLAASEKNLYVTYDGGQTWEKIFHLANEEEKVNFIKSEQLYTNILYVGTPTVLYSSNNNGNTWEKLYSSSYNKDNILFSLAINPFNPHELALGTHKGLLTSIDKGKNWKKITGELKNASVIYAGYHPNIKNLLFVITQRGIYKIDVSKDVIYKAYSFNIKEEEEASIYNKNTSIGFFLSNDEVIMISHSGRLYISNDLGRTWHDILANFSSKNKIFKITPSLDAYIAFISLSDDIITYNIKTKTSKSLSDGLYSSHIYDFVLYDDKEIILFSATDRGIFSRQVNLQETEEFSIPIEINPQMIERIYAEFQGEPPIREIQKMAIFYANVKNDKIKRWHRNSRLRAFLPTVSFDVEKTIEDNIDIDRGSTTIQDEFIVGPREKDFTWEISFEWELANLIWNPNQTTIDYREKYMIEMREDILHEVTKLYYERRKLKLELLSSSLDDHYEYLNRCLKIDELTAQIDALTGGYLTKYSNKK
;
A
#
# COMPACT_ATOMS: atom_id res chain seq x y z
N MET A 1 -24.00 -32.98 22.56
CA MET A 1 -23.11 -32.60 21.44
C MET A 1 -22.34 -33.83 21.02
N ASN A 2 -22.47 -34.25 19.77
CA ASN A 2 -21.90 -35.50 19.27
C ASN A 2 -20.39 -35.34 19.05
N LEU A 3 -19.57 -36.36 19.33
CA LEU A 3 -18.10 -36.27 19.23
C LEU A 3 -17.63 -35.85 17.83
N GLN A 4 -18.37 -36.28 16.79
CA GLN A 4 -18.16 -35.85 15.41
C GLN A 4 -18.36 -34.35 15.21
N SER A 5 -19.34 -33.73 15.88
CA SER A 5 -19.61 -32.30 15.76
C SER A 5 -18.51 -31.45 16.41
N ILE A 6 -17.90 -31.96 17.49
CA ILE A 6 -16.76 -31.30 18.15
C ILE A 6 -15.50 -31.44 17.29
N LEU A 7 -15.26 -32.61 16.70
CA LEU A 7 -14.13 -32.83 15.81
C LEU A 7 -14.24 -31.97 14.54
N PHE A 8 -15.43 -31.87 13.94
CA PHE A 8 -15.68 -31.02 12.78
C PHE A 8 -15.50 -29.53 13.10
N PHE A 9 -15.93 -29.09 14.29
CA PHE A 9 -15.76 -27.71 14.73
C PHE A 9 -14.29 -27.37 15.02
N ILE A 10 -13.52 -28.29 15.59
CA ILE A 10 -12.08 -28.14 15.83
C ILE A 10 -11.30 -28.12 14.51
N ILE A 11 -11.63 -29.00 13.56
CA ILE A 11 -11.00 -29.01 12.22
C ILE A 11 -11.34 -27.73 11.46
N PHE A 12 -12.59 -27.25 11.54
CA PHE A 12 -13.02 -26.00 10.91
C PHE A 12 -12.35 -24.76 11.54
N LEU A 13 -12.17 -24.76 12.87
CA LEU A 13 -11.37 -23.73 13.56
C LEU A 13 -9.91 -23.77 13.11
N PHE A 14 -9.29 -24.95 13.02
CA PHE A 14 -7.91 -25.08 12.54
C PHE A 14 -7.75 -24.68 11.07
N SER A 15 -8.70 -25.03 10.19
CA SER A 15 -8.67 -24.63 8.79
C SER A 15 -8.93 -23.14 8.60
N ALA A 16 -9.83 -22.55 9.40
CA ALA A 16 -10.10 -21.11 9.39
C ALA A 16 -8.91 -20.30 9.95
N ILE A 17 -8.25 -20.79 11.00
CA ILE A 17 -7.01 -20.19 11.55
C ILE A 17 -5.88 -20.26 10.51
N ASN A 18 -5.72 -21.40 9.83
CA ASN A 18 -4.71 -21.55 8.78
C ASN A 18 -5.02 -20.65 7.57
N ALA A 19 -6.28 -20.56 7.11
CA ALA A 19 -6.67 -19.67 6.02
C ALA A 19 -6.51 -18.17 6.39
N TYR A 20 -6.78 -17.80 7.65
CA TYR A 20 -6.58 -16.43 8.14
C TYR A 20 -5.10 -16.06 8.22
N SER A 21 -4.23 -17.02 8.58
CA SER A 21 -2.77 -16.85 8.59
C SER A 21 -2.15 -16.72 7.20
N GLN A 22 -2.81 -17.27 6.16
CA GLN A 22 -2.35 -17.26 4.77
C GLN A 22 -2.82 -16.05 3.95
N SER A 23 -3.68 -15.20 4.51
CA SER A 23 -4.21 -14.00 3.83
C SER A 23 -3.41 -12.74 4.17
N TRP A 24 -3.50 -11.72 3.32
CA TRP A 24 -2.87 -10.42 3.59
C TRP A 24 -3.60 -9.69 4.73
N GLN A 25 -2.88 -9.38 5.80
CA GLN A 25 -3.37 -8.68 6.98
C GLN A 25 -2.87 -7.24 6.99
N HIS A 26 -3.78 -6.29 7.21
CA HIS A 26 -3.42 -4.88 7.36
C HIS A 26 -2.80 -4.62 8.73
N ILE A 27 -1.61 -4.00 8.75
CA ILE A 27 -0.81 -3.79 9.96
C ILE A 27 -0.35 -2.33 10.12
N SER A 28 -1.06 -1.37 9.51
CA SER A 28 -0.73 0.06 9.64
C SER A 28 -1.78 0.84 10.42
N THR A 29 -2.48 0.18 11.36
CA THR A 29 -3.43 0.83 12.25
C THR A 29 -2.71 1.86 13.13
N GLY A 30 -3.14 3.12 13.08
CA GLY A 30 -2.52 4.21 13.84
C GLY A 30 -1.56 5.09 13.03
N ILE A 31 -1.15 4.66 11.82
CA ILE A 31 -0.51 5.59 10.88
C ILE A 31 -1.61 6.45 10.26
N GLY A 32 -1.62 7.75 10.56
CA GLY A 32 -2.61 8.71 10.03
C GLY A 32 -2.47 9.02 8.54
N GLU A 33 -1.63 8.30 7.82
CA GLU A 33 -1.36 8.43 6.38
C GLU A 33 -1.59 7.10 5.69
N ASN A 34 -2.28 7.13 4.55
CA ASN A 34 -2.63 5.91 3.82
C ASN A 34 -1.47 5.41 2.94
N THR A 35 -0.67 6.31 2.37
CA THR A 35 0.38 5.93 1.43
C THR A 35 1.71 5.70 2.14
N ILE A 36 2.24 4.49 2.04
CA ILE A 36 3.56 4.12 2.56
C ILE A 36 4.48 3.79 1.39
N TYR A 37 5.63 4.44 1.34
CA TYR A 37 6.56 4.34 0.22
C TYR A 37 7.73 3.40 0.49
N HIS A 38 8.14 3.25 1.74
CA HIS A 38 9.26 2.39 2.12
C HIS A 38 8.98 1.62 3.40
N ILE A 39 9.51 0.40 3.46
CA ILE A 39 9.44 -0.45 4.65
C ILE A 39 10.77 -1.16 4.89
N LEU A 40 11.12 -1.37 6.16
CA LEU A 40 12.25 -2.19 6.59
C LEU A 40 11.80 -3.08 7.76
N VAL A 41 12.30 -4.32 7.80
CA VAL A 41 12.07 -5.28 8.89
C VAL A 41 13.38 -5.57 9.60
N ASN A 42 13.33 -5.77 10.92
CA ASN A 42 14.44 -6.31 11.68
C ASN A 42 14.68 -7.80 11.36
N GLU A 43 15.89 -8.08 10.87
CA GLU A 43 16.38 -9.42 10.47
C GLU A 43 16.27 -10.48 11.57
N PHE A 44 16.18 -10.07 12.85
CA PHE A 44 16.10 -10.96 14.01
C PHE A 44 14.81 -10.80 14.80
N ASN A 45 13.99 -9.80 14.47
CA ASN A 45 12.74 -9.55 15.16
C ASN A 45 11.69 -9.00 14.18
N PRO A 46 10.81 -9.85 13.63
CA PRO A 46 9.79 -9.40 12.68
C PRO A 46 8.76 -8.44 13.29
N GLN A 47 8.73 -8.28 14.62
CA GLN A 47 7.86 -7.33 15.31
C GLN A 47 8.39 -5.88 15.22
N LYS A 48 9.70 -5.69 14.97
CA LYS A 48 10.28 -4.35 14.80
C LYS A 48 10.33 -3.99 13.32
N LEU A 49 9.47 -3.07 12.89
CA LEU A 49 9.41 -2.56 11.52
C LEU A 49 9.60 -1.05 11.50
N LEU A 50 10.16 -0.55 10.39
CA LEU A 50 10.21 0.88 10.07
C LEU A 50 9.43 1.11 8.79
N ALA A 51 8.60 2.16 8.78
CA ALA A 51 7.79 2.52 7.62
C ALA A 51 7.91 4.01 7.34
N ALA A 52 8.19 4.36 6.09
CA ALA A 52 8.24 5.76 5.65
C ALA A 52 7.05 6.10 4.76
N SER A 53 6.36 7.16 5.12
CA SER A 53 5.44 7.86 4.23
C SER A 53 6.18 8.92 3.42
N GLU A 54 5.48 9.87 2.79
CA GLU A 54 6.14 10.91 1.99
C GLU A 54 7.09 11.77 2.83
N LYS A 55 6.70 12.06 4.08
CA LYS A 55 7.42 13.03 4.95
C LYS A 55 7.72 12.51 6.34
N ASN A 56 7.17 11.36 6.73
CA ASN A 56 7.27 10.84 8.09
C ASN A 56 7.92 9.45 8.10
N LEU A 57 8.66 9.16 9.16
CA LEU A 57 9.13 7.80 9.49
C LEU A 57 8.42 7.34 10.75
N TYR A 58 7.93 6.12 10.72
CA TYR A 58 7.28 5.45 11.82
C TYR A 58 8.05 4.18 12.20
N VAL A 59 8.04 3.83 13.48
CA VAL A 59 8.55 2.58 14.00
C VAL A 59 7.44 1.84 14.75
N THR A 60 7.42 0.53 14.64
CA THR A 60 6.64 -0.36 15.49
C THR A 60 7.57 -1.33 16.18
N TYR A 61 7.19 -1.80 17.36
CA TYR A 61 7.89 -2.83 18.13
C TYR A 61 7.01 -4.07 18.38
N ASP A 62 5.77 -4.06 17.88
CA ASP A 62 4.72 -5.04 18.17
C ASP A 62 4.05 -5.58 16.89
N GLY A 63 4.78 -5.56 15.77
CA GLY A 63 4.32 -6.15 14.50
C GLY A 63 3.28 -5.30 13.78
N GLY A 64 3.24 -4.00 14.07
CA GLY A 64 2.35 -3.04 13.42
C GLY A 64 1.02 -2.82 14.14
N GLN A 65 0.85 -3.31 15.37
CA GLN A 65 -0.32 -3.00 16.19
C GLN A 65 -0.29 -1.53 16.62
N THR A 66 0.88 -1.02 16.98
CA THR A 66 1.11 0.39 17.31
C THR A 66 2.31 0.94 16.54
N TRP A 67 2.20 2.22 16.16
CA TRP A 67 3.22 2.93 15.39
C TRP A 67 3.57 4.26 16.04
N GLU A 68 4.86 4.49 16.25
CA GLU A 68 5.41 5.73 16.79
C GLU A 68 6.11 6.53 15.71
N LYS A 69 5.79 7.82 15.59
CA LYS A 69 6.47 8.70 14.64
C LYS A 69 7.84 9.12 15.22
N ILE A 70 8.91 8.81 14.49
CA ILE A 70 10.30 9.08 14.91
C ILE A 70 11.02 10.10 14.03
N PHE A 71 10.44 10.49 12.89
CA PHE A 71 11.03 11.49 12.00
C PHE A 71 9.95 12.25 11.24
N HIS A 72 10.21 13.53 10.98
CA HIS A 72 9.36 14.39 10.16
C HIS A 72 10.21 15.38 9.35
N LEU A 73 9.94 15.48 8.05
CA LEU A 73 10.53 16.50 7.18
C LEU A 73 9.76 17.82 7.28
N ALA A 74 10.39 18.83 7.86
CA ALA A 74 9.81 20.18 7.97
C ALA A 74 9.76 20.94 6.63
N ASN A 75 10.62 20.61 5.66
CA ASN A 75 10.63 21.25 4.35
C ASN A 75 9.52 20.67 3.47
N GLU A 76 8.59 21.52 3.02
CA GLU A 76 7.45 21.07 2.23
C GLU A 76 7.81 20.55 0.84
N GLU A 77 8.93 21.00 0.26
CA GLU A 77 9.43 20.58 -1.06
C GLU A 77 10.22 19.25 -1.02
N GLU A 78 10.56 18.76 0.18
CA GLU A 78 11.31 17.52 0.33
C GLU A 78 10.40 16.35 0.68
N LYS A 79 10.86 15.17 0.28
CA LYS A 79 10.24 13.88 0.60
C LYS A 79 11.30 12.86 0.93
N VAL A 80 10.91 11.82 1.66
CA VAL A 80 11.75 10.66 1.88
C VAL A 80 11.94 9.93 0.55
N ASN A 81 13.19 9.70 0.16
CA ASN A 81 13.54 9.00 -1.08
C ASN A 81 14.07 7.58 -0.82
N PHE A 82 14.70 7.36 0.34
CA PHE A 82 15.09 6.03 0.80
C PHE A 82 15.30 6.02 2.31
N ILE A 83 15.17 4.84 2.90
CA ILE A 83 15.53 4.55 4.29
C ILE A 83 16.49 3.36 4.35
N LYS A 84 17.45 3.41 5.27
CA LYS A 84 18.40 2.32 5.55
C LYS A 84 18.67 2.25 7.05
N SER A 85 19.07 1.08 7.53
CA SER A 85 19.66 0.92 8.85
C SER A 85 20.92 0.08 8.75
N GLU A 86 21.89 0.37 9.62
CA GLU A 86 22.96 -0.58 9.93
C GLU A 86 22.28 -1.78 10.64
N GLN A 87 22.76 -3.01 10.44
CA GLN A 87 22.19 -4.27 10.99
C GLN A 87 21.40 -4.02 12.28
N LEU A 88 20.11 -4.39 12.31
CA LEU A 88 19.07 -3.78 13.17
C LEU A 88 19.22 -3.94 14.69
N TYR A 89 20.36 -4.47 15.16
CA TYR A 89 20.87 -4.32 16.53
C TYR A 89 21.48 -2.94 16.80
N THR A 90 22.00 -2.28 15.78
CA THR A 90 22.49 -0.92 15.89
C THR A 90 21.30 0.04 15.84
N ASN A 91 21.25 0.99 16.76
CA ASN A 91 20.20 2.02 16.79
C ASN A 91 20.40 3.08 15.69
N ILE A 92 21.11 2.72 14.61
CA ILE A 92 21.57 3.62 13.57
C ILE A 92 20.66 3.56 12.36
N LEU A 93 20.00 4.68 12.08
CA LEU A 93 19.07 4.85 10.97
C LEU A 93 19.58 5.93 10.03
N TYR A 94 19.34 5.75 8.74
CA TYR A 94 19.64 6.72 7.70
C TYR A 94 18.38 7.02 6.89
N VAL A 95 18.13 8.31 6.67
CA VAL A 95 17.02 8.80 5.85
C VAL A 95 17.59 9.73 4.78
N GLY A 96 17.40 9.36 3.52
CA GLY A 96 17.78 10.17 2.38
C GLY A 96 16.60 10.96 1.82
N THR A 97 16.76 12.27 1.70
CA THR A 97 15.90 13.13 0.86
C THR A 97 16.62 13.39 -0.47
N PRO A 98 15.98 14.05 -1.46
CA PRO A 98 16.66 14.41 -2.70
C PRO A 98 17.96 15.20 -2.48
N THR A 99 18.10 15.95 -1.39
CA THR A 99 19.21 16.89 -1.19
C THR A 99 20.02 16.64 0.10
N VAL A 100 19.46 15.92 1.07
CA VAL A 100 20.04 15.76 2.41
C VAL A 100 20.06 14.30 2.83
N LEU A 101 21.16 13.86 3.45
CA LEU A 101 21.24 12.59 4.17
C LEU A 101 21.20 12.87 5.67
N TYR A 102 20.19 12.33 6.33
CA TYR A 102 20.06 12.35 7.79
C TYR A 102 20.53 11.03 8.38
N SER A 103 21.07 11.08 9.60
CA SER A 103 21.29 9.90 10.41
C SER A 103 20.80 10.09 11.82
N SER A 104 20.38 9.00 12.44
CA SER A 104 20.13 8.90 13.87
C SER A 104 20.96 7.77 14.42
N ASN A 105 21.48 7.91 15.64
CA ASN A 105 22.23 6.88 16.35
C ASN A 105 21.49 6.34 17.59
N ASN A 106 20.23 6.74 17.77
CA ASN A 106 19.42 6.45 18.94
C ASN A 106 17.96 6.11 18.58
N ASN A 107 17.77 5.27 17.56
CA ASN A 107 16.45 4.78 17.09
C ASN A 107 15.50 5.91 16.63
N GLY A 108 16.04 6.99 16.08
CA GLY A 108 15.25 8.10 15.59
C GLY A 108 14.86 9.14 16.63
N ASN A 109 15.35 9.04 17.87
CA ASN A 109 15.08 10.08 18.88
C ASN A 109 15.72 11.43 18.53
N THR A 110 16.93 11.41 17.98
CA THR A 110 17.62 12.61 17.48
C THR A 110 18.23 12.34 16.12
N TRP A 111 18.26 13.36 15.26
CA TRP A 111 18.75 13.28 13.89
C TRP A 111 19.80 14.35 13.61
N GLU A 112 20.86 13.97 12.92
CA GLU A 112 21.90 14.87 12.41
C GLU A 112 22.01 14.79 10.88
N LYS A 113 22.48 15.87 10.25
CA LYS A 113 22.72 15.92 8.80
C LYS A 113 24.15 15.46 8.52
N LEU A 114 24.31 14.37 7.77
CA LEU A 114 25.61 13.83 7.37
C LEU A 114 26.06 14.31 5.99
N TYR A 115 25.11 14.66 5.13
CA TYR A 115 25.40 15.20 3.82
C TYR A 115 24.32 16.18 3.41
N SER A 116 24.72 17.25 2.73
CA SER A 116 23.81 18.19 2.08
C SER A 116 24.40 18.58 0.74
N SER A 117 23.65 18.38 -0.34
CA SER A 117 23.96 19.01 -1.62
C SER A 117 23.67 20.50 -1.55
N SER A 118 24.42 21.34 -2.27
CA SER A 118 24.09 22.76 -2.42
C SER A 118 22.69 22.93 -3.02
N TYR A 119 21.95 23.95 -2.59
CA TYR A 119 20.52 24.19 -2.85
C TYR A 119 20.10 24.21 -4.34
N ASN A 120 21.04 24.28 -5.28
CA ASN A 120 20.77 24.35 -6.72
C ASN A 120 20.32 23.01 -7.36
N LYS A 121 19.75 22.06 -6.60
CA LYS A 121 19.16 20.77 -7.08
C LYS A 121 20.09 19.89 -7.95
N ASP A 122 21.37 20.21 -7.99
CA ASP A 122 22.32 19.65 -8.95
C ASP A 122 22.77 18.22 -8.64
N ASN A 123 22.64 17.79 -7.38
CA ASN A 123 23.15 16.50 -6.94
C ASN A 123 22.12 15.73 -6.11
N ILE A 124 21.12 15.20 -6.80
CA ILE A 124 20.05 14.40 -6.19
C ILE A 124 20.64 13.10 -5.61
N LEU A 125 20.28 12.76 -4.36
CA LEU A 125 20.64 11.50 -3.72
C LEU A 125 19.66 10.41 -4.16
N PHE A 126 20.16 9.28 -4.68
CA PHE A 126 19.33 8.18 -5.17
C PHE A 126 19.35 6.94 -4.27
N SER A 127 20.50 6.61 -3.69
CA SER A 127 20.65 5.39 -2.89
C SER A 127 21.79 5.50 -1.88
N LEU A 128 21.69 4.73 -0.81
CA LEU A 128 22.75 4.52 0.18
C LEU A 128 23.00 3.03 0.36
N ALA A 129 24.27 2.64 0.32
CA ALA A 129 24.75 1.31 0.67
C ALA A 129 25.59 1.37 1.93
N ILE A 130 25.34 0.44 2.85
CA ILE A 130 26.12 0.24 4.08
C ILE A 130 26.94 -1.03 3.86
N ASN A 131 28.25 -0.99 4.12
CA ASN A 131 29.09 -2.17 3.96
C ASN A 131 28.76 -3.19 5.08
N PRO A 132 28.29 -4.41 4.74
CA PRO A 132 27.89 -5.41 5.74
C PRO A 132 29.07 -5.95 6.55
N PHE A 133 30.31 -5.82 6.05
CA PHE A 133 31.52 -6.25 6.76
C PHE A 133 32.14 -5.14 7.61
N ASN A 134 31.84 -3.87 7.31
CA ASN A 134 32.34 -2.72 8.04
C ASN A 134 31.35 -1.55 7.94
N PRO A 135 30.40 -1.41 8.88
CA PRO A 135 29.39 -0.36 8.80
C PRO A 135 29.89 1.08 8.87
N HIS A 136 31.18 1.29 9.17
CA HIS A 136 31.79 2.62 9.02
C HIS A 136 31.91 3.03 7.54
N GLU A 137 31.90 2.07 6.63
CA GLU A 137 32.01 2.30 5.20
C GLU A 137 30.63 2.42 4.55
N LEU A 138 30.38 3.60 3.95
CA LEU A 138 29.14 3.91 3.27
C LEU A 138 29.42 4.28 1.81
N ALA A 139 28.49 3.94 0.92
CA ALA A 139 28.51 4.39 -0.46
C ALA A 139 27.18 5.08 -0.81
N LEU A 140 27.25 6.34 -1.22
CA LEU A 140 26.10 7.18 -1.55
C LEU A 140 26.06 7.45 -3.05
N GLY A 141 25.03 6.91 -3.70
CA GLY A 141 24.75 7.11 -5.11
C GLY A 141 24.04 8.44 -5.36
N THR A 142 24.62 9.27 -6.23
CA THR A 142 24.06 10.59 -6.56
C THR A 142 23.99 10.82 -8.06
N HIS A 143 23.25 11.86 -8.46
CA HIS A 143 23.15 12.30 -9.85
C HIS A 143 24.50 12.64 -10.51
N LYS A 144 25.49 13.09 -9.72
CA LYS A 144 26.82 13.46 -10.22
C LYS A 144 27.93 12.44 -9.88
N GLY A 145 27.59 11.23 -9.47
CA GLY A 145 28.54 10.13 -9.30
C GLY A 145 28.35 9.35 -8.00
N LEU A 146 29.37 8.60 -7.63
CA LEU A 146 29.42 7.85 -6.38
C LEU A 146 30.29 8.58 -5.35
N LEU A 147 29.76 8.72 -4.13
CA LEU A 147 30.49 9.21 -2.96
C LEU A 147 30.71 8.04 -1.99
N THR A 148 31.89 7.92 -1.39
CA THR A 148 32.18 6.91 -0.37
C THR A 148 32.66 7.56 0.91
N SER A 149 32.26 7.02 2.05
CA SER A 149 32.72 7.41 3.37
C SER A 149 33.32 6.20 4.08
N ILE A 150 34.30 6.43 4.94
CA ILE A 150 34.93 5.42 5.81
C ILE A 150 34.68 5.70 7.30
N ASP A 151 33.84 6.70 7.60
CA ASP A 151 33.63 7.24 8.94
C ASP A 151 32.14 7.49 9.25
N LYS A 152 31.28 6.58 8.79
CA LYS A 152 29.81 6.62 8.97
C LYS A 152 29.14 7.85 8.35
N GLY A 153 29.71 8.39 7.27
CA GLY A 153 29.15 9.50 6.52
C GLY A 153 29.53 10.88 7.05
N LYS A 154 30.52 10.99 7.95
CA LYS A 154 31.02 12.29 8.43
C LYS A 154 31.84 12.99 7.36
N ASN A 155 32.64 12.23 6.60
CA ASN A 155 33.40 12.71 5.46
C ASN A 155 33.13 11.86 4.22
N TRP A 156 33.10 12.51 3.06
CA TRP A 156 32.79 11.86 1.77
C TRP A 156 33.89 12.12 0.74
N LYS A 157 34.39 11.05 0.13
CA LYS A 157 35.30 11.07 -1.01
C LYS A 157 34.51 10.75 -2.28
N LYS A 158 34.68 11.56 -3.33
CA LYS A 158 34.08 11.28 -4.64
C LYS A 158 34.93 10.29 -5.43
N ILE A 159 34.31 9.21 -5.92
CA ILE A 159 34.95 8.28 -6.84
C ILE A 159 35.08 8.96 -8.22
N THR A 160 36.25 8.80 -8.83
CA THR A 160 36.59 9.40 -10.13
C THR A 160 36.68 8.32 -11.22
N GLY A 161 37.05 8.67 -12.44
CA GLY A 161 37.06 7.73 -13.58
C GLY A 161 35.70 7.61 -14.27
N GLU A 162 35.30 6.38 -14.63
CA GLU A 162 34.10 6.12 -15.46
C GLU A 162 32.77 6.54 -14.80
N LEU A 163 32.74 6.63 -13.46
CA LEU A 163 31.58 7.05 -12.68
C LEU A 163 31.53 8.56 -12.43
N LYS A 164 32.54 9.31 -12.89
CA LYS A 164 32.53 10.77 -12.76
C LYS A 164 31.38 11.33 -13.60
N ASN A 165 30.48 12.07 -12.95
CA ASN A 165 29.28 12.65 -13.55
C ASN A 165 28.33 11.62 -14.18
N ALA A 166 28.45 10.33 -13.80
CA ALA A 166 27.41 9.35 -14.07
C ALA A 166 26.33 9.46 -12.98
N SER A 167 25.08 9.27 -13.35
CA SER A 167 23.96 9.23 -12.41
C SER A 167 23.94 7.86 -11.77
N VAL A 168 24.32 7.77 -10.50
CA VAL A 168 24.33 6.51 -9.77
C VAL A 168 22.97 6.28 -9.14
N ILE A 169 22.17 5.44 -9.79
CA ILE A 169 20.78 5.16 -9.41
C ILE A 169 20.74 4.21 -8.21
N TYR A 170 21.63 3.22 -8.18
CA TYR A 170 21.68 2.23 -7.12
C TYR A 170 23.13 1.86 -6.80
N ALA A 171 23.42 1.68 -5.51
CA ALA A 171 24.66 1.13 -4.99
C ALA A 171 24.32 0.03 -3.96
N GLY A 172 25.07 -1.07 -3.97
CA GLY A 172 24.90 -2.17 -3.02
C GLY A 172 26.16 -2.99 -2.86
N TYR A 173 26.60 -3.19 -1.61
CA TYR A 173 27.73 -4.04 -1.29
C TYR A 173 27.35 -5.52 -1.46
N HIS A 174 28.28 -6.31 -1.96
CA HIS A 174 28.10 -7.75 -2.00
C HIS A 174 28.11 -8.30 -0.56
N PRO A 175 27.08 -9.04 -0.15
CA PRO A 175 26.92 -9.43 1.24
C PRO A 175 27.91 -10.52 1.71
N ASN A 176 28.45 -11.34 0.79
CA ASN A 176 29.44 -12.39 1.12
C ASN A 176 30.87 -12.10 0.61
N ILE A 177 31.07 -11.10 -0.26
CA ILE A 177 32.37 -10.82 -0.87
C ILE A 177 32.84 -9.47 -0.36
N LYS A 178 33.88 -9.49 0.47
CA LYS A 178 34.45 -8.27 1.06
C LYS A 178 34.87 -7.28 -0.04
N ASN A 179 34.64 -5.99 0.24
CA ASN A 179 35.06 -4.85 -0.58
C ASN A 179 34.48 -4.80 -2.00
N LEU A 180 33.54 -5.69 -2.35
CA LEU A 180 32.89 -5.68 -3.65
C LEU A 180 31.62 -4.83 -3.59
N LEU A 181 31.58 -3.75 -4.35
CA LEU A 181 30.43 -2.85 -4.47
C LEU A 181 29.90 -2.90 -5.91
N PHE A 182 28.60 -3.13 -6.05
CA PHE A 182 27.91 -3.02 -7.33
C PHE A 182 27.21 -1.67 -7.45
N VAL A 183 27.29 -1.11 -8.64
CA VAL A 183 26.75 0.22 -8.95
C VAL A 183 25.98 0.16 -10.26
N ILE A 184 24.75 0.63 -10.24
CA ILE A 184 23.97 0.89 -11.47
C ILE A 184 24.00 2.37 -11.78
N THR A 185 24.31 2.65 -13.04
CA THR A 185 24.17 3.98 -13.63
C THR A 185 23.25 3.91 -14.84
N GLN A 186 22.92 5.07 -15.40
CA GLN A 186 22.26 5.12 -16.71
C GLN A 186 23.11 4.50 -17.84
N ARG A 187 24.44 4.38 -17.68
CA ARG A 187 25.35 3.88 -18.73
C ARG A 187 25.58 2.35 -18.68
N GLY A 188 25.17 1.71 -17.59
CA GLY A 188 25.51 0.32 -17.34
C GLY A 188 25.72 0.00 -15.86
N ILE A 189 26.20 -1.22 -15.65
CA ILE A 189 26.42 -1.85 -14.36
C ILE A 189 27.92 -1.96 -14.15
N TYR A 190 28.38 -1.57 -12.97
CA TYR A 190 29.79 -1.51 -12.60
C TYR A 190 30.04 -2.31 -11.33
N LYS A 191 31.18 -2.97 -11.28
CA LYS A 191 31.76 -3.60 -10.09
C LYS A 191 32.92 -2.75 -9.62
N ILE A 192 32.99 -2.51 -8.33
CA ILE A 192 34.05 -1.73 -7.72
C ILE A 192 34.68 -2.57 -6.62
N ASP A 193 35.99 -2.80 -6.72
CA ASP A 193 36.79 -3.25 -5.58
C ASP A 193 37.18 -2.00 -4.78
N VAL A 194 36.41 -1.72 -3.73
CA VAL A 194 36.54 -0.48 -2.93
C VAL A 194 37.91 -0.39 -2.26
N SER A 195 38.56 -1.53 -1.99
CA SER A 195 39.90 -1.56 -1.36
C SER A 195 41.01 -1.14 -2.32
N LYS A 196 40.81 -1.31 -3.63
CA LYS A 196 41.80 -1.00 -4.66
C LYS A 196 41.41 0.20 -5.53
N ASP A 197 40.23 0.77 -5.32
CA ASP A 197 39.64 1.84 -6.15
C ASP A 197 39.58 1.42 -7.65
N VAL A 198 39.39 0.12 -7.92
CA VAL A 198 39.34 -0.42 -9.29
C VAL A 198 37.89 -0.61 -9.71
N ILE A 199 37.54 -0.02 -10.86
CA ILE A 199 36.21 -0.06 -11.44
C ILE A 199 36.24 -0.98 -12.66
N TYR A 200 35.35 -1.96 -12.68
CA TYR A 200 35.12 -2.85 -13.82
C TYR A 200 33.71 -2.64 -14.35
N LYS A 201 33.59 -2.30 -15.64
CA LYS A 201 32.28 -2.28 -16.31
C LYS A 201 31.82 -3.71 -16.54
N ALA A 202 30.76 -4.11 -15.82
CA ALA A 202 30.20 -5.45 -15.87
C ALA A 202 29.20 -5.62 -17.02
N TYR A 203 28.44 -4.56 -17.32
CA TYR A 203 27.45 -4.57 -18.40
C TYR A 203 27.25 -3.16 -18.93
N SER A 204 27.10 -3.01 -20.24
CA SER A 204 26.70 -1.75 -20.88
C SER A 204 25.25 -1.82 -21.34
N PHE A 205 24.44 -0.87 -20.92
CA PHE A 205 23.13 -0.70 -21.55
C PHE A 205 23.34 -0.08 -22.93
N ASN A 206 22.78 -0.71 -23.97
CA ASN A 206 22.85 -0.20 -25.34
C ASN A 206 21.71 0.81 -25.52
N ILE A 207 21.92 2.03 -25.04
CA ILE A 207 20.89 3.09 -25.01
C ILE A 207 21.11 4.02 -26.20
N LYS A 208 20.04 4.33 -26.94
CA LYS A 208 20.07 5.39 -27.96
C LYS A 208 19.98 6.74 -27.25
N GLU A 209 20.76 7.74 -27.68
CA GLU A 209 20.86 9.08 -27.02
C GLU A 209 19.50 9.75 -26.72
N GLU A 210 18.46 9.51 -27.53
CA GLU A 210 17.11 10.05 -27.32
C GLU A 210 16.39 9.48 -26.07
N GLU A 211 16.80 8.32 -25.56
CA GLU A 211 16.22 7.70 -24.36
C GLU A 211 16.84 8.21 -23.07
N GLU A 212 18.04 8.83 -23.10
CA GLU A 212 18.74 9.31 -21.88
C GLU A 212 17.91 10.30 -21.05
N ALA A 213 17.13 11.16 -21.72
CA ALA A 213 16.26 12.15 -21.05
C ALA A 213 14.98 11.53 -20.45
N SER A 214 14.63 10.29 -20.80
CA SER A 214 13.47 9.57 -20.25
C SER A 214 13.83 8.67 -19.06
N ILE A 215 15.13 8.36 -18.88
CA ILE A 215 15.67 7.51 -17.80
C ILE A 215 15.52 8.14 -16.41
N TYR A 216 15.26 9.45 -16.34
CA TYR A 216 14.96 10.16 -15.09
C TYR A 216 13.64 9.69 -14.44
N ASN A 217 12.81 8.94 -15.16
CA ASN A 217 11.63 8.28 -14.60
C ASN A 217 11.99 6.93 -13.98
N LYS A 218 12.33 7.01 -12.69
CA LYS A 218 12.19 6.00 -11.62
C LYS A 218 11.68 4.61 -12.07
N ASN A 219 12.52 3.58 -11.89
CA ASN A 219 12.20 2.27 -11.27
C ASN A 219 13.23 1.21 -11.70
N THR A 220 14.42 1.28 -11.11
CA THR A 220 15.51 0.33 -11.32
C THR A 220 15.89 -0.23 -9.96
N SER A 221 15.79 -1.56 -9.79
CA SER A 221 16.10 -2.23 -8.52
C SER A 221 17.04 -3.41 -8.74
N ILE A 222 17.95 -3.65 -7.80
CA ILE A 222 18.78 -4.86 -7.77
C ILE A 222 18.31 -5.76 -6.63
N GLY A 223 18.29 -7.08 -6.88
CA GLY A 223 18.33 -8.10 -5.84
C GLY A 223 19.58 -8.97 -5.96
N PHE A 224 20.42 -8.99 -4.92
CA PHE A 224 21.60 -9.84 -4.87
C PHE A 224 21.22 -11.21 -4.29
N PHE A 225 21.36 -12.30 -5.06
CA PHE A 225 21.06 -13.64 -4.57
C PHE A 225 22.24 -14.15 -3.77
N LEU A 226 21.98 -14.40 -2.49
CA LEU A 226 23.00 -14.57 -1.45
C LEU A 226 23.50 -16.00 -1.29
N SER A 227 22.82 -16.95 -1.89
CA SER A 227 22.98 -18.37 -1.58
C SER A 227 24.02 -19.10 -2.41
N ASN A 228 24.27 -18.62 -3.62
CA ASN A 228 25.35 -19.05 -4.48
C ASN A 228 26.07 -17.75 -4.80
N ASP A 229 27.30 -17.56 -4.30
CA ASP A 229 28.12 -16.33 -4.39
C ASP A 229 28.38 -15.81 -5.83
N GLU A 230 27.62 -16.27 -6.83
CA GLU A 230 27.73 -15.97 -8.24
C GLU A 230 26.43 -15.52 -8.90
N VAL A 231 25.27 -15.67 -8.23
CA VAL A 231 23.96 -15.31 -8.82
C VAL A 231 23.55 -13.89 -8.47
N ILE A 232 23.29 -13.06 -9.48
CA ILE A 232 22.85 -11.67 -9.30
C ILE A 232 21.63 -11.43 -10.18
N MET A 233 20.56 -10.85 -9.62
CA MET A 233 19.43 -10.38 -10.43
C MET A 233 19.29 -8.87 -10.37
N ILE A 234 19.06 -8.29 -11.54
CA ILE A 234 18.93 -6.85 -11.71
C ILE A 234 17.69 -6.58 -12.52
N SER A 235 16.87 -5.66 -12.06
CA SER A 235 15.84 -5.06 -12.89
C SER A 235 16.30 -3.73 -13.46
N HIS A 236 16.09 -3.52 -14.75
CA HIS A 236 16.34 -2.25 -15.41
C HIS A 236 15.30 -2.01 -16.51
N SER A 237 14.64 -0.85 -16.47
CA SER A 237 13.57 -0.46 -17.41
C SER A 237 12.46 -1.51 -17.55
N GLY A 238 12.04 -2.12 -16.42
CA GLY A 238 10.97 -3.13 -16.40
C GLY A 238 11.38 -4.53 -16.89
N ARG A 239 12.65 -4.75 -17.24
CA ARG A 239 13.20 -6.08 -17.56
C ARG A 239 13.98 -6.64 -16.40
N LEU A 240 14.03 -7.97 -16.29
CA LEU A 240 14.81 -8.69 -15.28
C LEU A 240 15.94 -9.46 -15.94
N TYR A 241 17.16 -9.18 -15.49
CA TYR A 241 18.37 -9.85 -15.92
C TYR A 241 18.92 -10.69 -14.78
N ILE A 242 19.40 -11.89 -15.10
CA ILE A 242 20.18 -12.72 -14.19
C ILE A 242 21.59 -12.89 -14.70
N SER A 243 22.53 -12.90 -13.78
CA SER A 243 23.88 -13.37 -14.01
C SER A 243 24.16 -14.52 -13.07
N ASN A 244 24.83 -15.56 -13.55
CA ASN A 244 25.27 -16.71 -12.76
C ASN A 244 26.81 -16.77 -12.63
N ASP A 245 27.50 -15.67 -12.97
CA ASP A 245 28.96 -15.60 -13.02
C ASP A 245 29.47 -14.26 -12.45
N LEU A 246 28.83 -13.84 -11.35
CA LEU A 246 29.06 -12.57 -10.67
C LEU A 246 28.76 -11.34 -11.52
N GLY A 247 28.12 -11.41 -12.67
CA GLY A 247 27.86 -10.29 -13.57
C GLY A 247 28.83 -10.17 -14.73
N ARG A 248 29.49 -11.27 -15.14
CA ARG A 248 30.31 -11.30 -16.38
C ARG A 248 29.39 -11.51 -17.60
N THR A 249 28.37 -12.33 -17.48
CA THR A 249 27.32 -12.56 -18.48
C THR A 249 25.94 -12.33 -17.87
N TRP A 250 25.01 -11.86 -18.71
CA TRP A 250 23.65 -11.51 -18.30
C TRP A 250 22.66 -12.16 -19.26
N HIS A 251 21.60 -12.75 -18.69
CA HIS A 251 20.51 -13.39 -19.41
C HIS A 251 19.19 -12.72 -19.02
N ASP A 252 18.34 -12.40 -19.99
CA ASP A 252 16.99 -11.89 -19.74
C ASP A 252 16.06 -13.06 -19.37
N ILE A 253 15.35 -12.95 -18.25
CA ILE A 253 14.43 -13.98 -17.74
C ILE A 253 12.97 -13.67 -18.13
N LEU A 254 12.60 -12.39 -18.20
CA LEU A 254 11.19 -11.96 -18.17
C LEU A 254 10.76 -11.19 -19.43
N ALA A 255 11.02 -11.75 -20.62
CA ALA A 255 10.54 -11.19 -21.89
C ALA A 255 8.99 -11.19 -22.04
N ASN A 256 8.27 -11.95 -21.19
CA ASN A 256 6.82 -12.16 -21.29
C ASN A 256 5.96 -11.31 -20.33
N PHE A 257 6.57 -10.50 -19.46
CA PHE A 257 5.80 -9.59 -18.61
C PHE A 257 5.55 -8.29 -19.38
N SER A 258 4.28 -7.92 -19.50
CA SER A 258 3.84 -6.73 -20.24
C SER A 258 4.70 -5.51 -19.85
N SER A 259 5.17 -4.76 -20.85
CA SER A 259 6.02 -3.57 -20.72
C SER A 259 5.45 -2.42 -19.87
N LYS A 260 4.30 -2.63 -19.23
CA LYS A 260 3.63 -1.68 -18.35
C LYS A 260 3.95 -1.89 -16.86
N ASN A 261 4.39 -3.08 -16.47
CA ASN A 261 4.60 -3.38 -15.04
C ASN A 261 6.00 -2.97 -14.60
N LYS A 262 6.06 -2.04 -13.66
CA LYS A 262 7.31 -1.54 -13.08
C LYS A 262 7.80 -2.51 -12.01
N ILE A 263 9.03 -2.99 -12.11
CA ILE A 263 9.68 -3.80 -11.07
C ILE A 263 10.29 -2.86 -10.04
N PHE A 264 9.88 -3.00 -8.78
CA PHE A 264 10.30 -2.12 -7.69
C PHE A 264 11.38 -2.71 -6.80
N LYS A 265 11.34 -4.03 -6.57
CA LYS A 265 12.31 -4.69 -5.69
C LYS A 265 12.40 -6.18 -5.97
N ILE A 266 13.60 -6.72 -5.82
CA ILE A 266 13.89 -8.15 -5.91
C ILE A 266 14.54 -8.55 -4.59
N THR A 267 13.94 -9.51 -3.89
CA THR A 267 14.46 -10.01 -2.61
C THR A 267 14.62 -11.53 -2.71
N PRO A 268 15.85 -12.06 -2.60
CA PRO A 268 16.08 -13.51 -2.51
C PRO A 268 15.55 -14.06 -1.19
N SER A 269 15.10 -15.31 -1.23
CA SER A 269 15.03 -16.15 -0.03
C SER A 269 16.40 -16.68 0.37
N LEU A 270 16.59 -16.95 1.66
CA LEU A 270 17.73 -17.66 2.23
C LEU A 270 17.89 -19.07 1.63
N ASP A 271 16.78 -19.72 1.27
CA ASP A 271 16.75 -21.07 0.65
C ASP A 271 17.11 -21.09 -0.84
N ALA A 272 17.83 -20.07 -1.28
CA ALA A 272 18.74 -20.09 -2.41
C ALA A 272 18.20 -20.15 -3.84
N TYR A 273 16.93 -20.48 -4.03
CA TYR A 273 16.40 -20.72 -5.38
C TYR A 273 15.10 -20.01 -5.67
N ILE A 274 14.55 -19.26 -4.70
CA ILE A 274 13.30 -18.51 -4.87
C ILE A 274 13.60 -17.02 -4.72
N ALA A 275 13.14 -16.26 -5.72
CA ALA A 275 13.19 -14.81 -5.78
C ALA A 275 11.79 -14.25 -5.58
N PHE A 276 11.62 -13.34 -4.63
CA PHE A 276 10.42 -12.53 -4.53
C PHE A 276 10.63 -11.24 -5.31
N ILE A 277 9.74 -10.97 -6.27
CA ILE A 277 9.82 -9.81 -7.16
C ILE A 277 8.54 -9.01 -6.98
N SER A 278 8.68 -7.76 -6.56
CA SER A 278 7.56 -6.82 -6.47
C SER A 278 7.41 -6.09 -7.80
N LEU A 279 6.25 -6.25 -8.42
CA LEU A 279 5.73 -5.44 -9.51
C LEU A 279 4.87 -4.31 -8.92
N SER A 280 4.41 -3.40 -9.78
CA SER A 280 3.52 -2.30 -9.36
C SER A 280 2.19 -2.79 -8.79
N ASP A 281 1.67 -3.87 -9.37
CA ASP A 281 0.30 -4.33 -9.12
C ASP A 281 0.29 -5.77 -8.59
N ASP A 282 1.46 -6.42 -8.49
CA ASP A 282 1.57 -7.84 -8.14
C ASP A 282 2.90 -8.14 -7.42
N ILE A 283 2.94 -9.22 -6.64
CA ILE A 283 4.15 -9.80 -6.06
C ILE A 283 4.28 -11.20 -6.63
N ILE A 284 5.37 -11.49 -7.32
CA ILE A 284 5.63 -12.81 -7.91
C ILE A 284 6.77 -13.50 -7.17
N THR A 285 6.64 -14.80 -6.99
CA THR A 285 7.78 -15.68 -6.72
C THR A 285 8.31 -16.20 -8.04
N TYR A 286 9.62 -16.28 -8.16
CA TYR A 286 10.31 -16.87 -9.30
C TYR A 286 11.32 -17.89 -8.80
N ASN A 287 11.13 -19.15 -9.18
CA ASN A 287 12.06 -20.22 -8.85
C ASN A 287 13.13 -20.32 -9.94
N ILE A 288 14.38 -20.10 -9.55
CA ILE A 288 15.54 -20.06 -10.45
C ILE A 288 15.84 -21.43 -11.07
N LYS A 289 15.59 -22.53 -10.34
CA LYS A 289 15.85 -23.90 -10.83
C LYS A 289 14.81 -24.32 -11.86
N THR A 290 13.54 -24.20 -11.52
CA THR A 290 12.41 -24.67 -12.35
C THR A 290 12.02 -23.65 -13.41
N LYS A 291 12.47 -22.39 -13.28
CA LYS A 291 12.06 -21.23 -14.09
C LYS A 291 10.55 -20.99 -14.09
N THR A 292 9.88 -21.38 -13.00
CA THR A 292 8.44 -21.17 -12.81
C THR A 292 8.19 -19.92 -11.97
N SER A 293 7.03 -19.29 -12.17
CA SER A 293 6.61 -18.12 -11.41
C SER A 293 5.18 -18.27 -10.88
N LYS A 294 4.94 -17.83 -9.64
CA LYS A 294 3.62 -17.85 -8.99
C LYS A 294 3.32 -16.47 -8.39
N SER A 295 2.13 -15.95 -8.67
CA SER A 295 1.64 -14.70 -8.08
C SER A 295 1.23 -14.92 -6.62
N LEU A 296 1.53 -13.94 -5.77
CA LEU A 296 1.26 -13.91 -4.33
C LEU A 296 0.41 -12.70 -3.91
N SER A 297 -0.05 -11.88 -4.85
CA SER A 297 -0.94 -10.74 -4.54
C SER A 297 -2.40 -11.14 -4.31
N ASP A 298 -2.77 -12.42 -4.50
CA ASP A 298 -4.10 -12.92 -4.17
C ASP A 298 -4.47 -12.54 -2.72
N GLY A 299 -5.59 -11.84 -2.56
CA GLY A 299 -6.03 -11.33 -1.25
C GLY A 299 -5.47 -9.95 -0.83
N LEU A 300 -4.53 -9.35 -1.57
CA LEU A 300 -4.04 -8.00 -1.28
C LEU A 300 -5.09 -6.95 -1.69
N TYR A 301 -5.41 -6.01 -0.81
CA TYR A 301 -6.40 -4.96 -1.02
C TYR A 301 -5.71 -3.62 -1.34
N SER A 302 -4.94 -3.56 -2.43
CA SER A 302 -4.24 -2.34 -2.87
C SER A 302 -4.17 -2.26 -4.40
N SER A 303 -4.20 -1.03 -4.92
CA SER A 303 -3.97 -0.74 -6.34
C SER A 303 -2.50 -0.50 -6.70
N HIS A 304 -1.62 -0.26 -5.74
CA HIS A 304 -0.22 0.02 -6.01
C HIS A 304 0.71 -0.37 -4.85
N ILE A 305 1.78 -1.09 -5.19
CA ILE A 305 2.86 -1.50 -4.30
C ILE A 305 4.07 -0.60 -4.53
N TYR A 306 4.57 0.02 -3.47
CA TYR A 306 5.73 0.92 -3.53
C TYR A 306 7.03 0.26 -3.07
N ASP A 307 6.96 -0.61 -2.05
CA ASP A 307 8.12 -1.32 -1.51
C ASP A 307 7.69 -2.66 -0.90
N PHE A 308 8.64 -3.59 -0.84
CA PHE A 308 8.42 -4.96 -0.41
C PHE A 308 9.62 -5.45 0.42
N VAL A 309 9.36 -6.13 1.53
CA VAL A 309 10.41 -6.69 2.38
C VAL A 309 10.07 -8.10 2.80
N LEU A 310 11.09 -8.95 2.79
CA LEU A 310 11.05 -10.34 3.21
C LEU A 310 11.69 -10.44 4.60
N TYR A 311 11.02 -11.10 5.53
CA TYR A 311 11.65 -11.72 6.69
C TYR A 311 11.71 -13.22 6.42
N ASP A 312 12.91 -13.78 6.45
CA ASP A 312 13.17 -15.19 6.14
C ASP A 312 14.05 -15.75 7.27
N ASP A 313 13.47 -16.62 8.09
CA ASP A 313 14.15 -17.33 9.18
C ASP A 313 13.52 -18.72 9.32
N LYS A 314 12.72 -18.98 10.38
CA LYS A 314 11.94 -20.22 10.51
C LYS A 314 10.63 -20.20 9.72
N GLU A 315 10.12 -19.01 9.49
CA GLU A 315 8.89 -18.75 8.77
C GLU A 315 9.15 -17.58 7.82
N ILE A 316 8.52 -17.62 6.65
CA ILE A 316 8.62 -16.52 5.70
C ILE A 316 7.46 -15.57 5.91
N ILE A 317 7.78 -14.32 6.25
CA ILE A 317 6.80 -13.25 6.39
C ILE A 317 7.09 -12.19 5.34
N LEU A 318 6.08 -11.89 4.55
CA LEU A 318 6.10 -10.85 3.54
C LEU A 318 5.50 -9.58 4.11
N PHE A 319 6.16 -8.45 3.90
CA PHE A 319 5.65 -7.13 4.22
C PHE A 319 5.60 -6.29 2.93
N SER A 320 4.45 -5.67 2.67
CA SER A 320 4.21 -4.84 1.49
C SER A 320 3.77 -3.44 1.90
N ALA A 321 4.48 -2.43 1.41
CA ALA A 321 4.11 -1.03 1.54
C ALA A 321 3.32 -0.58 0.31
N THR A 322 2.15 0.01 0.54
CA THR A 322 1.17 0.26 -0.51
C THR A 322 0.54 1.65 -0.42
N ASP A 323 -0.29 1.98 -1.39
CA ASP A 323 -1.18 3.16 -1.37
C ASP A 323 -2.27 3.13 -0.30
N ARG A 324 -2.52 1.98 0.33
CA ARG A 324 -3.54 1.75 1.37
C ARG A 324 -2.95 1.29 2.72
N GLY A 325 -1.64 1.43 2.89
CA GLY A 325 -0.95 1.16 4.14
C GLY A 325 0.02 -0.01 4.00
N ILE A 326 0.20 -0.73 5.11
CA ILE A 326 1.14 -1.85 5.17
C ILE A 326 0.34 -3.14 5.33
N PHE A 327 0.67 -4.12 4.51
CA PHE A 327 0.11 -5.46 4.60
C PHE A 327 1.20 -6.47 4.91
N SER A 328 0.86 -7.47 5.73
CA SER A 328 1.73 -8.61 6.01
C SER A 328 1.06 -9.92 5.60
N ARG A 329 1.86 -10.90 5.18
CA ARG A 329 1.38 -12.25 4.84
C ARG A 329 2.43 -13.28 5.19
N GLN A 330 2.04 -14.33 5.89
CA GLN A 330 2.90 -15.49 6.12
C GLN A 330 2.83 -16.44 4.92
N VAL A 331 3.98 -16.95 4.47
CA VAL A 331 4.08 -17.82 3.29
C VAL A 331 4.79 -19.12 3.68
N ASN A 332 4.23 -20.24 3.24
CA ASN A 332 4.84 -21.56 3.37
C ASN A 332 5.42 -22.00 2.01
N LEU A 333 6.73 -22.24 1.93
CA LEU A 333 7.41 -22.57 0.68
C LEU A 333 7.01 -23.93 0.10
N GLN A 334 6.56 -24.89 0.93
CA GLN A 334 6.21 -26.25 0.47
C GLN A 334 5.04 -26.26 -0.52
N GLU A 335 4.14 -25.26 -0.49
CA GLU A 335 3.01 -25.12 -1.43
C GLU A 335 3.36 -24.33 -2.71
N THR A 336 4.60 -23.82 -2.84
CA THR A 336 5.03 -23.08 -4.05
C THR A 336 5.54 -23.99 -5.17
N GLU A 337 5.82 -25.26 -4.87
CA GLU A 337 6.26 -26.27 -5.84
C GLU A 337 5.09 -26.91 -6.62
N GLU A 338 3.85 -26.72 -6.17
CA GLU A 338 2.67 -27.31 -6.80
C GLU A 338 2.06 -26.41 -7.89
N PHE A 339 2.09 -26.97 -9.11
CA PHE A 339 1.35 -26.65 -10.33
C PHE A 339 1.66 -25.34 -11.09
N SER A 340 2.40 -25.51 -12.19
CA SER A 340 2.14 -24.78 -13.44
C SER A 340 2.55 -25.65 -14.64
N ILE A 341 1.65 -26.54 -15.05
CA ILE A 341 1.76 -27.20 -16.35
C ILE A 341 1.32 -26.18 -17.41
N PRO A 342 2.12 -25.90 -18.46
CA PRO A 342 1.69 -25.03 -19.55
C PRO A 342 0.49 -25.67 -20.26
N ILE A 343 -0.64 -24.96 -20.26
CA ILE A 343 -1.90 -25.43 -20.84
C ILE A 343 -1.76 -25.41 -22.38
N GLU A 344 -1.70 -26.58 -23.01
CA GLU A 344 -1.93 -26.70 -24.45
C GLU A 344 -3.42 -26.48 -24.73
N ILE A 345 -3.78 -25.34 -25.31
CA ILE A 345 -5.16 -24.98 -25.59
C ILE A 345 -5.64 -25.73 -26.84
N ASN A 346 -6.42 -26.80 -26.65
CA ASN A 346 -7.10 -27.52 -27.73
C ASN A 346 -8.36 -26.75 -28.20
N PRO A 347 -8.63 -26.63 -29.51
CA PRO A 347 -9.87 -26.02 -30.05
C PRO A 347 -11.18 -26.51 -29.42
N GLN A 348 -11.28 -27.80 -29.04
CA GLN A 348 -12.47 -28.35 -28.38
C GLN A 348 -12.66 -27.82 -26.94
N MET A 349 -11.56 -27.45 -26.29
CA MET A 349 -11.58 -26.86 -24.95
C MET A 349 -12.13 -25.42 -24.99
N ILE A 350 -11.79 -24.67 -26.04
CA ILE A 350 -12.28 -23.31 -26.26
C ILE A 350 -13.81 -23.30 -26.40
N GLU A 351 -14.39 -24.24 -27.14
CA GLU A 351 -15.85 -24.35 -27.29
C GLU A 351 -16.55 -24.66 -25.95
N ARG A 352 -15.99 -25.56 -25.13
CA ARG A 352 -16.52 -25.85 -23.78
C ARG A 352 -16.46 -24.63 -22.86
N ILE A 353 -15.35 -23.88 -22.92
CA ILE A 353 -15.17 -22.64 -22.17
C ILE A 353 -16.23 -21.60 -22.57
N TYR A 354 -16.46 -21.41 -23.87
CA TYR A 354 -17.48 -20.49 -24.35
C TYR A 354 -18.88 -20.91 -23.92
N ALA A 355 -19.21 -22.21 -23.96
CA ALA A 355 -20.52 -22.72 -23.53
C ALA A 355 -20.77 -22.46 -22.03
N GLU A 356 -19.78 -22.73 -21.17
CA GLU A 356 -19.90 -22.53 -19.72
C GLU A 356 -20.13 -21.05 -19.35
N PHE A 357 -19.47 -20.12 -20.04
CA PHE A 357 -19.58 -18.68 -19.72
C PHE A 357 -20.73 -17.95 -20.41
N GLN A 358 -21.40 -18.53 -21.41
CA GLN A 358 -22.59 -17.92 -22.02
C GLN A 358 -23.81 -17.89 -21.08
N GLY A 359 -23.83 -18.76 -20.06
CA GLY A 359 -24.87 -18.79 -19.03
C GLY A 359 -24.76 -17.67 -18.00
N GLU A 360 -23.63 -16.95 -17.95
CA GLU A 360 -23.33 -15.97 -16.90
C GLU A 360 -23.54 -14.52 -17.38
N PRO A 361 -23.93 -13.60 -16.48
CA PRO A 361 -24.02 -12.20 -16.83
C PRO A 361 -22.62 -11.60 -17.03
N PRO A 362 -22.47 -10.63 -17.95
CA PRO A 362 -21.21 -9.92 -18.12
C PRO A 362 -20.89 -9.08 -16.88
N ILE A 363 -19.59 -8.90 -16.58
CA ILE A 363 -19.12 -8.15 -15.41
C ILE A 363 -19.75 -6.76 -15.29
N ARG A 364 -20.02 -6.09 -16.41
CA ARG A 364 -20.65 -4.75 -16.43
C ARG A 364 -22.05 -4.74 -15.82
N GLU A 365 -22.82 -5.82 -15.98
CA GLU A 365 -24.15 -5.94 -15.37
C GLU A 365 -24.05 -6.18 -13.86
N ILE A 366 -23.11 -7.03 -13.44
CA ILE A 366 -22.83 -7.30 -12.02
C ILE A 366 -22.39 -6.01 -11.31
N GLN A 367 -21.44 -5.27 -11.87
CA GLN A 367 -20.99 -3.98 -11.35
C GLN A 367 -22.14 -2.96 -11.23
N LYS A 368 -23.02 -2.90 -12.25
CA LYS A 368 -24.19 -2.02 -12.22
C LYS A 368 -25.15 -2.39 -11.09
N MET A 369 -25.35 -3.69 -10.85
CA MET A 369 -26.20 -4.17 -9.77
C MET A 369 -25.57 -3.92 -8.39
N ALA A 370 -24.25 -4.09 -8.25
CA ALA A 370 -23.54 -3.79 -7.01
C ALA A 370 -23.68 -2.30 -6.62
N ILE A 371 -23.46 -1.39 -7.59
CA ILE A 371 -23.70 0.05 -7.39
C ILE A 371 -25.15 0.33 -6.99
N PHE A 372 -26.10 -0.39 -7.59
CA PHE A 372 -27.52 -0.24 -7.30
C PHE A 372 -27.85 -0.67 -5.87
N TYR A 373 -27.40 -1.87 -5.48
CA TYR A 373 -27.67 -2.48 -4.18
C TYR A 373 -27.07 -1.66 -3.03
N ALA A 374 -25.82 -1.21 -3.18
CA ALA A 374 -25.15 -0.37 -2.19
C ALA A 374 -25.62 1.10 -2.17
N ASN A 375 -26.54 1.49 -3.07
CA ASN A 375 -27.08 2.85 -3.16
C ASN A 375 -26.01 3.95 -3.36
N VAL A 376 -24.94 3.64 -4.11
CA VAL A 376 -23.78 4.51 -4.38
C VAL A 376 -23.82 5.21 -5.75
N LYS A 377 -25.02 5.60 -6.19
CA LYS A 377 -25.20 6.25 -7.49
C LYS A 377 -24.81 7.74 -7.46
N ASN A 378 -24.20 8.20 -8.55
CA ASN A 378 -23.82 9.61 -8.74
C ASN A 378 -25.00 10.59 -8.68
N ASP A 379 -26.22 10.16 -8.99
CA ASP A 379 -27.39 11.04 -8.97
C ASP A 379 -27.71 11.56 -7.56
N LYS A 380 -27.33 10.81 -6.52
CA LYS A 380 -27.51 11.21 -5.12
C LYS A 380 -26.64 12.43 -4.77
N ILE A 381 -25.39 12.43 -5.22
CA ILE A 381 -24.43 13.54 -5.05
C ILE A 381 -24.97 14.80 -5.74
N LYS A 382 -25.42 14.67 -6.99
CA LYS A 382 -26.03 15.80 -7.73
C LYS A 382 -27.26 16.37 -7.03
N ARG A 383 -28.10 15.51 -6.43
CA ARG A 383 -29.29 15.94 -5.68
C ARG A 383 -28.91 16.69 -4.40
N TRP A 384 -27.87 16.25 -3.68
CA TRP A 384 -27.37 16.96 -2.49
C TRP A 384 -26.84 18.34 -2.82
N HIS A 385 -26.04 18.47 -3.88
CA HIS A 385 -25.58 19.78 -4.38
C HIS A 385 -26.74 20.68 -4.77
N ARG A 386 -27.75 20.15 -5.49
CA ARG A 386 -28.94 20.92 -5.86
C ARG A 386 -29.74 21.38 -4.63
N ASN A 387 -30.01 20.49 -3.69
CA ASN A 387 -30.77 20.82 -2.48
C ASN A 387 -30.01 21.81 -1.58
N SER A 388 -28.67 21.70 -1.51
CA SER A 388 -27.82 22.62 -0.75
C SER A 388 -27.91 24.05 -1.31
N ARG A 389 -27.89 24.20 -2.64
CA ARG A 389 -28.06 25.51 -3.31
C ARG A 389 -29.45 26.11 -3.12
N LEU A 390 -30.47 25.26 -2.93
CA LEU A 390 -31.83 25.71 -2.69
C LEU A 390 -32.09 26.10 -1.23
N ARG A 391 -31.20 25.75 -0.29
CA ARG A 391 -31.35 26.07 1.15
C ARG A 391 -31.46 27.57 1.41
N ALA A 392 -30.71 28.39 0.68
CA ALA A 392 -30.74 29.85 0.84
C ALA A 392 -32.11 30.48 0.53
N PHE A 393 -33.00 29.76 -0.18
CA PHE A 393 -34.35 30.24 -0.51
C PHE A 393 -35.43 29.78 0.47
N LEU A 394 -35.11 28.87 1.38
CA LEU A 394 -36.05 28.34 2.37
C LEU A 394 -35.84 29.06 3.71
N PRO A 395 -36.83 29.84 4.20
CA PRO A 395 -36.69 30.49 5.49
C PRO A 395 -36.76 29.45 6.63
N THR A 396 -36.07 29.73 7.72
CA THR A 396 -36.41 29.15 9.02
C THR A 396 -37.68 29.84 9.52
N VAL A 397 -38.65 29.03 9.94
CA VAL A 397 -39.94 29.51 10.46
C VAL A 397 -39.97 29.23 11.94
N SER A 398 -40.03 30.28 12.75
CA SER A 398 -40.20 30.21 14.20
C SER A 398 -41.60 30.71 14.58
N PHE A 399 -42.20 30.03 15.55
CA PHE A 399 -43.50 30.39 16.10
C PHE A 399 -43.39 30.37 17.62
N ASP A 400 -43.51 31.54 18.21
CA ASP A 400 -43.40 31.76 19.65
C ASP A 400 -44.74 32.24 20.21
N VAL A 401 -45.12 31.70 21.36
CA VAL A 401 -46.34 32.05 22.07
C VAL A 401 -45.97 32.29 23.52
N GLU A 402 -46.20 33.52 23.98
CA GLU A 402 -45.92 33.92 25.35
C GLU A 402 -47.22 34.32 26.05
N LYS A 403 -47.36 33.87 27.30
CA LYS A 403 -48.49 34.21 28.14
C LYS A 403 -47.97 34.67 29.49
N THR A 404 -48.14 35.96 29.75
CA THR A 404 -47.68 36.60 30.98
C THR A 404 -48.88 36.88 31.85
N ILE A 405 -48.73 36.57 33.14
CA ILE A 405 -49.76 36.83 34.14
C ILE A 405 -49.08 37.53 35.29
N GLU A 406 -49.45 38.77 35.54
CA GLU A 406 -48.84 39.61 36.57
C GLU A 406 -49.91 39.99 37.60
N ASP A 407 -49.57 39.76 38.88
CA ASP A 407 -50.41 40.09 40.03
C ASP A 407 -49.65 41.15 40.83
N ASN A 408 -50.08 42.41 40.74
CA ASN A 408 -49.47 43.51 41.49
C ASN A 408 -50.09 43.63 42.88
N ILE A 409 -49.26 43.67 43.92
CA ILE A 409 -49.67 43.92 45.31
C ILE A 409 -48.93 45.15 45.79
N ASP A 410 -49.67 46.22 46.05
CA ASP A 410 -49.13 47.44 46.63
C ASP A 410 -49.35 47.42 48.14
N ILE A 411 -48.34 47.86 48.89
CA ILE A 411 -48.35 47.86 50.37
C ILE A 411 -48.21 49.30 50.83
N ASP A 412 -49.32 49.89 51.27
CA ASP A 412 -49.31 51.24 51.80
C ASP A 412 -49.16 51.18 53.33
N ARG A 413 -48.06 51.72 53.85
CA ARG A 413 -47.74 51.68 55.29
C ARG A 413 -48.02 53.03 55.95
N GLY A 414 -49.07 53.09 56.77
CA GLY A 414 -49.43 54.25 57.57
C GLY A 414 -48.56 54.41 58.83
N SER A 415 -48.43 55.64 59.36
CA SER A 415 -47.73 55.89 60.63
C SER A 415 -48.54 55.38 61.84
N THR A 416 -47.90 55.35 63.02
CA THR A 416 -48.09 54.48 64.20
C THR A 416 -49.49 54.32 64.83
N THR A 417 -50.55 54.81 64.20
CA THR A 417 -51.96 54.64 64.64
C THR A 417 -52.93 54.19 63.53
N ILE A 418 -52.48 53.91 62.30
CA ILE A 418 -53.33 53.38 61.21
C ILE A 418 -52.78 52.02 60.76
N GLN A 419 -53.68 51.06 60.51
CA GLN A 419 -53.36 49.68 60.15
C GLN A 419 -52.94 49.60 58.67
N ASP A 420 -51.85 48.88 58.36
CA ASP A 420 -51.37 48.69 56.97
C ASP A 420 -52.47 48.08 56.09
N GLU A 421 -52.69 48.67 54.91
CA GLU A 421 -53.71 48.23 53.96
C GLU A 421 -53.04 47.63 52.71
N PHE A 422 -53.46 46.42 52.32
CA PHE A 422 -52.94 45.71 51.15
C PHE A 422 -53.87 45.93 49.96
N ILE A 423 -53.38 46.59 48.92
CA ILE A 423 -54.15 46.81 47.69
C ILE A 423 -53.67 45.81 46.65
N VAL A 424 -54.51 44.80 46.37
CA VAL A 424 -54.27 43.86 45.26
C VAL A 424 -54.83 44.50 43.98
N GLY A 425 -53.94 44.83 43.05
CA GLY A 425 -54.32 45.35 41.73
C GLY A 425 -55.04 44.30 40.88
N PRO A 426 -55.78 44.70 39.83
CA PRO A 426 -56.41 43.75 38.92
C PRO A 426 -55.35 42.91 38.22
N ARG A 427 -55.61 41.60 38.13
CA ARG A 427 -54.72 40.62 37.48
C ARG A 427 -54.60 40.90 35.99
N GLU A 428 -53.41 41.25 35.53
CA GLU A 428 -53.12 41.47 34.11
C GLU A 428 -52.78 40.14 33.45
N LYS A 429 -53.38 39.88 32.29
CA LYS A 429 -53.17 38.65 31.51
C LYS A 429 -52.91 39.04 30.07
N ASP A 430 -51.65 38.94 29.67
CA ASP A 430 -51.22 39.21 28.31
C ASP A 430 -50.94 37.90 27.58
N PHE A 431 -51.33 37.87 26.30
CA PHE A 431 -51.08 36.76 25.40
C PHE A 431 -50.53 37.35 24.10
N THR A 432 -49.28 37.01 23.80
CA THR A 432 -48.58 37.45 22.60
C THR A 432 -48.19 36.23 21.78
N TRP A 433 -48.27 36.37 20.46
CA TRP A 433 -47.78 35.36 19.53
C TRP A 433 -46.97 36.06 18.44
N GLU A 434 -45.88 35.42 18.04
CA GLU A 434 -44.98 35.91 17.01
C GLU A 434 -44.67 34.79 16.03
N ILE A 435 -44.77 35.08 14.72
CA ILE A 435 -44.25 34.23 13.67
C ILE A 435 -43.12 35.00 12.99
N SER A 436 -41.93 34.43 13.01
CA SER A 436 -40.75 35.00 12.36
C SER A 436 -40.27 34.10 11.23
N PHE A 437 -39.86 34.74 10.13
CA PHE A 437 -39.27 34.10 8.96
C PHE A 437 -37.86 34.67 8.77
N GLU A 438 -36.86 33.81 8.82
CA GLU A 438 -35.46 34.22 8.71
C GLU A 438 -34.81 33.57 7.48
N TRP A 439 -34.14 34.38 6.65
CA TRP A 439 -33.42 33.93 5.47
C TRP A 439 -31.91 34.14 5.63
N GLU A 440 -31.15 33.05 5.57
CA GLU A 440 -29.68 33.09 5.56
C GLU A 440 -29.13 33.23 4.13
N LEU A 441 -29.25 34.42 3.52
CA LEU A 441 -28.81 34.68 2.14
C LEU A 441 -27.29 34.52 1.95
N ALA A 442 -26.49 34.58 3.02
CA ALA A 442 -25.05 34.31 2.99
C ALA A 442 -24.72 32.90 2.46
N ASN A 443 -25.62 31.93 2.67
CA ASN A 443 -25.50 30.57 2.14
C ASN A 443 -25.51 30.50 0.59
N LEU A 444 -25.90 31.58 -0.10
CA LEU A 444 -25.81 31.67 -1.56
C LEU A 444 -24.34 31.81 -2.05
N ILE A 445 -23.51 32.49 -1.26
CA ILE A 445 -22.08 32.71 -1.56
C ILE A 445 -21.25 31.57 -1.00
N TRP A 446 -21.51 31.17 0.24
CA TRP A 446 -20.79 30.09 0.90
C TRP A 446 -21.70 29.37 1.92
N ASN A 447 -21.89 28.07 1.75
CA ASN A 447 -22.71 27.25 2.65
C ASN A 447 -21.80 26.39 3.53
N PRO A 448 -21.86 26.49 4.87
CA PRO A 448 -21.01 25.69 5.76
C PRO A 448 -21.23 24.18 5.59
N ASN A 449 -22.42 23.76 5.15
CA ASN A 449 -22.70 22.35 4.86
C ASN A 449 -21.95 21.82 3.63
N GLN A 450 -21.37 22.68 2.80
CA GLN A 450 -20.61 22.27 1.62
C GLN A 450 -19.45 21.36 2.02
N THR A 451 -18.72 21.69 3.10
CA THR A 451 -17.66 20.83 3.66
C THR A 451 -18.15 19.43 4.03
N THR A 452 -19.35 19.33 4.63
CA THR A 452 -19.96 18.04 4.98
C THR A 452 -20.45 17.26 3.76
N ILE A 453 -20.90 17.94 2.72
CA ILE A 453 -21.29 17.33 1.43
C ILE A 453 -20.05 16.80 0.72
N ASP A 454 -18.97 17.57 0.69
CA ASP A 454 -17.70 17.20 0.07
C ASP A 454 -17.08 15.98 0.78
N TYR A 455 -17.13 15.94 2.12
CA TYR A 455 -16.71 14.77 2.89
C TYR A 455 -17.55 13.52 2.58
N ARG A 456 -18.88 13.66 2.54
CA ARG A 456 -19.79 12.55 2.18
C ARG A 456 -19.62 12.12 0.73
N GLU A 457 -19.33 13.05 -0.18
CA GLU A 457 -19.06 12.78 -1.58
C GLU A 457 -17.79 11.94 -1.73
N LYS A 458 -16.70 12.35 -1.06
CA LYS A 458 -15.45 11.58 -1.03
C LYS A 458 -15.68 10.16 -0.53
N TYR A 459 -16.33 10.01 0.63
CA TYR A 459 -16.66 8.68 1.20
C TYR A 459 -17.49 7.81 0.24
N MET A 460 -18.49 8.40 -0.43
CA MET A 460 -19.34 7.67 -1.38
C MET A 460 -18.59 7.25 -2.66
N ILE A 461 -17.61 8.04 -3.11
CA ILE A 461 -16.73 7.70 -4.23
C ILE A 461 -15.81 6.54 -3.83
N GLU A 462 -15.16 6.63 -2.67
CA GLU A 462 -14.28 5.58 -2.13
C GLU A 462 -15.06 4.25 -1.98
N MET A 463 -16.22 4.29 -1.33
CA MET A 463 -17.06 3.10 -1.15
C MET A 463 -17.51 2.49 -2.50
N ARG A 464 -17.77 3.34 -3.52
CA ARG A 464 -18.11 2.86 -4.86
C ARG A 464 -16.93 2.16 -5.53
N GLU A 465 -15.73 2.73 -5.43
CA GLU A 465 -14.52 2.14 -6.00
C GLU A 465 -14.20 0.81 -5.34
N ASP A 466 -14.30 0.72 -4.01
CA ASP A 466 -14.07 -0.51 -3.25
C ASP A 466 -15.04 -1.61 -3.66
N ILE A 467 -16.34 -1.33 -3.72
CA ILE A 467 -17.35 -2.31 -4.16
C ILE A 467 -17.08 -2.78 -5.60
N LEU A 468 -16.73 -1.87 -6.50
CA LEU A 468 -16.45 -2.23 -7.89
C LEU A 468 -15.20 -3.11 -7.99
N HIS A 469 -14.16 -2.78 -7.23
CA HIS A 469 -12.93 -3.55 -7.19
C HIS A 469 -13.19 -4.97 -6.65
N GLU A 470 -13.84 -5.06 -5.49
CA GLU A 470 -14.14 -6.33 -4.82
C GLU A 470 -15.00 -7.25 -5.70
N VAL A 471 -16.10 -6.73 -6.26
CA VAL A 471 -16.97 -7.50 -7.16
C VAL A 471 -16.21 -7.98 -8.41
N THR A 472 -15.32 -7.15 -8.95
CA THR A 472 -14.54 -7.51 -10.15
C THR A 472 -13.55 -8.61 -9.84
N LYS A 473 -12.84 -8.50 -8.71
CA LYS A 473 -11.90 -9.51 -8.22
C LYS A 473 -12.59 -10.85 -8.01
N LEU A 474 -13.66 -10.87 -7.20
CA LEU A 474 -14.43 -12.08 -6.91
C LEU A 474 -14.97 -12.74 -8.17
N TYR A 475 -15.47 -11.94 -9.13
CA TYR A 475 -16.00 -12.45 -10.40
C TYR A 475 -14.92 -13.18 -11.22
N TYR A 476 -13.72 -12.61 -11.34
CA TYR A 476 -12.66 -13.23 -12.13
C TYR A 476 -11.94 -14.38 -11.40
N GLU A 477 -11.78 -14.31 -10.08
CA GLU A 477 -11.31 -15.45 -9.27
C GLU A 477 -12.22 -16.66 -9.46
N ARG A 478 -13.54 -16.45 -9.41
CA ARG A 478 -14.54 -17.50 -9.65
C ARG A 478 -14.43 -18.09 -11.05
N ARG A 479 -14.25 -17.24 -12.08
CA ARG A 479 -14.09 -17.71 -13.47
C ARG A 479 -12.79 -18.46 -13.69
N LYS A 480 -11.69 -18.06 -13.03
CA LYS A 480 -10.41 -18.75 -13.08
C LYS A 480 -10.52 -20.16 -12.50
N LEU A 481 -11.14 -20.31 -11.33
CA LEU A 481 -11.39 -21.63 -10.72
C LEU A 481 -12.26 -22.52 -11.62
N LYS A 482 -13.28 -21.98 -12.28
CA LYS A 482 -14.06 -22.72 -13.28
C LYS A 482 -13.22 -23.19 -14.46
N LEU A 483 -12.29 -22.36 -14.95
CA LEU A 483 -11.36 -22.75 -16.02
C LEU A 483 -10.42 -23.87 -15.58
N GLU A 484 -9.93 -23.81 -14.35
CA GLU A 484 -9.05 -24.83 -13.77
C GLU A 484 -9.75 -26.18 -13.58
N LEU A 485 -11.06 -26.17 -13.26
CA LEU A 485 -11.88 -27.38 -13.25
C LEU A 485 -12.07 -27.98 -14.64
N LEU A 486 -12.19 -27.15 -15.67
CA LEU A 486 -12.33 -27.61 -17.06
C LEU A 486 -11.01 -28.13 -17.65
N SER A 487 -9.86 -27.73 -17.09
CA SER A 487 -8.53 -28.08 -17.60
C SER A 487 -7.84 -29.24 -16.89
N SER A 488 -8.26 -29.58 -15.68
CA SER A 488 -7.67 -30.69 -14.93
C SER A 488 -8.27 -32.03 -15.36
N SER A 489 -7.41 -33.03 -15.60
CA SER A 489 -7.82 -34.44 -15.57
C SER A 489 -8.00 -34.82 -14.11
N LEU A 490 -9.25 -34.79 -13.65
CA LEU A 490 -9.62 -34.92 -12.24
C LEU A 490 -9.46 -36.36 -11.75
N ASP A 491 -8.24 -36.75 -11.41
CA ASP A 491 -7.97 -38.03 -10.74
C ASP A 491 -8.25 -37.93 -9.21
N ASP A 492 -8.13 -36.73 -8.62
CA ASP A 492 -8.45 -36.49 -7.21
C ASP A 492 -9.86 -35.90 -7.02
N HIS A 493 -10.77 -36.72 -6.50
CA HIS A 493 -12.15 -36.36 -6.22
C HIS A 493 -12.29 -35.35 -5.07
N TYR A 494 -11.30 -35.28 -4.17
CA TYR A 494 -11.33 -34.37 -3.03
C TYR A 494 -11.01 -32.94 -3.46
N GLU A 495 -9.99 -32.77 -4.31
CA GLU A 495 -9.63 -31.46 -4.84
C GLU A 495 -10.73 -30.87 -5.73
N TYR A 496 -11.39 -31.72 -6.52
CA TYR A 496 -12.59 -31.32 -7.28
C TYR A 496 -13.66 -30.71 -6.37
N LEU A 497 -13.99 -31.41 -5.27
CA LEU A 497 -15.05 -31.00 -4.35
C LEU A 497 -14.70 -29.67 -3.65
N ASN A 498 -13.44 -29.49 -3.23
CA ASN A 498 -12.99 -28.24 -2.63
C ASN A 498 -13.09 -27.06 -3.60
N ARG A 499 -12.73 -27.26 -4.87
CA ARG A 499 -12.85 -26.22 -5.90
C ARG A 499 -14.31 -25.86 -6.18
N CYS A 500 -15.22 -26.85 -6.20
CA CYS A 500 -16.66 -26.60 -6.28
C CYS A 500 -17.16 -25.77 -5.10
N LEU A 501 -16.79 -26.13 -3.87
CA LEU A 501 -17.15 -25.38 -2.66
C LEU A 501 -16.61 -23.94 -2.71
N LYS A 502 -15.40 -23.75 -3.24
CA LYS A 502 -14.82 -22.40 -3.37
C LYS A 502 -15.56 -21.55 -4.40
N ILE A 503 -16.02 -22.15 -5.49
CA ILE A 503 -16.87 -21.47 -6.48
C ILE A 503 -18.20 -21.05 -5.84
N ASP A 504 -18.80 -21.90 -5.01
CA ASP A 504 -20.04 -21.58 -4.29
C ASP A 504 -19.83 -20.44 -3.28
N GLU A 505 -18.72 -20.45 -2.54
CA GLU A 505 -18.33 -19.38 -1.63
C GLU A 505 -18.19 -18.04 -2.37
N LEU A 506 -17.44 -18.00 -3.47
CA LEU A 506 -17.27 -16.78 -4.27
C LEU A 506 -18.59 -16.32 -4.89
N THR A 507 -19.47 -17.25 -5.28
CA THR A 507 -20.81 -16.93 -5.78
C THR A 507 -21.64 -16.24 -4.69
N ALA A 508 -21.60 -16.76 -3.45
CA ALA A 508 -22.30 -16.17 -2.31
C ALA A 508 -21.77 -14.76 -1.97
N GLN A 509 -20.45 -14.54 -2.06
CA GLN A 509 -19.85 -13.22 -1.83
C GLN A 509 -20.26 -12.20 -2.89
N ILE A 510 -20.25 -12.57 -4.18
CA ILE A 510 -20.75 -11.70 -5.25
C ILE A 510 -22.24 -11.38 -5.05
N ASP A 511 -23.03 -12.37 -4.63
CA ASP A 511 -24.46 -12.17 -4.36
C ASP A 511 -24.73 -11.29 -3.14
N ALA A 512 -23.88 -11.34 -2.11
CA ALA A 512 -23.95 -10.44 -0.97
C ALA A 512 -23.76 -8.97 -1.40
N LEU A 513 -22.90 -8.73 -2.39
CA LEU A 513 -22.63 -7.40 -2.94
C LEU A 513 -23.66 -6.94 -3.99
N THR A 514 -24.44 -7.87 -4.57
CA THR A 514 -25.37 -7.59 -5.68
C THR A 514 -26.84 -7.88 -5.39
N GLY A 515 -27.20 -8.32 -4.19
CA GLY A 515 -28.58 -8.67 -3.83
C GLY A 515 -29.07 -9.98 -4.49
N GLY A 516 -28.17 -10.94 -4.67
CA GLY A 516 -28.48 -12.25 -5.23
C GLY A 516 -28.60 -12.29 -6.76
N TYR A 517 -28.00 -11.34 -7.48
CA TYR A 517 -28.21 -11.19 -8.91
C TYR A 517 -27.57 -12.32 -9.73
N LEU A 518 -26.38 -12.78 -9.34
CA LEU A 518 -25.65 -13.80 -10.08
C LEU A 518 -26.40 -15.15 -10.05
N THR A 519 -26.89 -15.54 -8.87
CA THR A 519 -27.73 -16.74 -8.73
C THR A 519 -29.08 -16.59 -9.45
N LYS A 520 -29.74 -15.42 -9.33
CA LYS A 520 -31.02 -15.17 -10.03
C LYS A 520 -30.89 -15.20 -11.55
N TYR A 521 -29.76 -14.76 -12.10
CA TYR A 521 -29.50 -14.79 -13.53
C TYR A 521 -29.31 -16.24 -14.02
N SER A 522 -28.53 -17.02 -13.27
CA SER A 522 -28.25 -18.42 -13.60
C SER A 522 -29.51 -19.29 -13.56
N ASN A 523 -30.45 -19.00 -12.67
CA ASN A 523 -31.73 -19.74 -12.57
C ASN A 523 -32.78 -19.34 -13.63
N LYS A 524 -32.53 -18.33 -14.47
CA LYS A 524 -33.48 -17.82 -15.49
C LYS A 524 -33.21 -18.31 -16.90
N LYS A 525 -32.03 -18.87 -17.16
CA LYS A 525 -31.65 -19.56 -18.40
C LYS A 525 -31.67 -21.06 -18.13
#